data_AF-A0A7V9G7B4-F1
#
_entry.id   AF-A0A7V9G7B4-F1
#
_cell.length_a   1.000
_cell.length_b   1.000
_cell.length_c   1.000
_cell.angle_alpha   90.00
_cell.angle_beta   90.00
_cell.angle_gamma   90.00
#
_symmetry.space_group_name_H-M   'P 1'
#
loop_
_entity.id
_entity.type
_entity.pdbx_description
1 polymer ?
#
loop_
_entity_poly.entity_id
_entity_poly.type
_entity_poly.pdbx_seq_one_letter_code
_entity_poly.pdbx_strand_id
1 'polypeptide(L)'
;MPIKQIDLTTPPGFLLQTCAACGIERRIAFDRGAVDTKPGPFNVPLDSTLDVKVDGEAAPQTLTFASGSFPDFAAVTADQLRSKLNASLTGATAVLNFGGAGVTIESGSTGPDAMVEITGGSARAALGFPSSGVEDPCPCRPRLGRQVQPGLHNVNIICFRRCPCGANEMVVRTWDVCDVKHVGSHFYEHRRAANALAIHFKTQGWLDASCVAEINAETTSPPDVALGLPATVINVPPPQPAPEG
;
A
#
# COMPACT_ATOMS: atom_id res chain seq x y z
N MET A 1 -3.23 -9.90 -11.88
CA MET A 1 -3.23 -9.58 -10.44
C MET A 1 -4.62 -9.12 -10.06
N PRO A 2 -5.28 -9.77 -9.10
CA PRO A 2 -6.62 -9.38 -8.73
C PRO A 2 -6.64 -8.24 -7.72
N ILE A 3 -6.67 -7.02 -8.26
CA ILE A 3 -7.44 -5.95 -7.61
C ILE A 3 -8.85 -6.50 -7.47
N LYS A 4 -9.47 -6.42 -6.30
CA LYS A 4 -10.86 -6.82 -6.11
C LYS A 4 -11.76 -5.60 -6.12
N GLN A 5 -11.35 -4.51 -5.49
CA GLN A 5 -12.17 -3.30 -5.39
C GLN A 5 -11.29 -2.07 -5.31
N ILE A 6 -11.69 -1.01 -6.01
CA ILE A 6 -11.10 0.33 -5.89
C ILE A 6 -12.21 1.26 -5.44
N ASP A 7 -12.01 1.97 -4.34
CA ASP A 7 -12.88 3.04 -3.88
C ASP A 7 -12.12 4.38 -3.92
N LEU A 8 -12.50 5.24 -4.87
CA LEU A 8 -11.97 6.61 -5.00
C LEU A 8 -12.99 7.67 -4.56
N THR A 9 -14.12 7.28 -3.94
CA THR A 9 -15.11 8.25 -3.44
C THR A 9 -14.47 9.13 -2.38
N THR A 10 -14.75 10.44 -2.35
CA THR A 10 -14.01 11.39 -1.49
C THR A 10 -14.50 11.34 -0.03
N PRO A 11 -13.61 11.18 0.97
CA PRO A 11 -12.17 10.98 0.84
C PRO A 11 -11.84 9.58 0.31
N PRO A 12 -10.94 9.44 -0.70
CA PRO A 12 -10.67 8.19 -1.42
C PRO A 12 -10.37 7.06 -0.43
N GLY A 13 -11.32 6.15 -0.32
CA GLY A 13 -11.42 5.30 0.87
C GLY A 13 -10.31 4.26 0.97
N PHE A 14 -10.08 3.51 -0.11
CA PHE A 14 -9.12 2.41 -0.15
C PHE A 14 -9.13 1.62 -1.47
N LEU A 15 -8.11 0.79 -1.65
CA LEU A 15 -8.08 -0.37 -2.55
C LEU A 15 -8.14 -1.66 -1.75
N LEU A 16 -9.04 -2.58 -2.12
CA LEU A 16 -8.96 -3.99 -1.69
C LEU A 16 -8.27 -4.80 -2.77
N GLN A 17 -7.14 -5.36 -2.40
CA GLN A 17 -6.29 -6.11 -3.29
C GLN A 17 -6.04 -7.50 -2.72
N THR A 18 -6.02 -8.51 -3.59
CA THR A 18 -5.51 -9.83 -3.24
C THR A 18 -4.12 -10.00 -3.81
N CYS A 19 -3.16 -10.30 -2.95
CA CYS A 19 -1.78 -10.48 -3.36
C CYS A 19 -1.67 -11.64 -4.35
N ALA A 20 -1.10 -11.39 -5.52
CA ALA A 20 -0.93 -12.44 -6.52
C ALA A 20 0.04 -13.54 -6.07
N ALA A 21 0.96 -13.24 -5.16
CA ALA A 21 1.96 -14.19 -4.67
C ALA A 21 1.46 -15.06 -3.52
N CYS A 22 0.80 -14.46 -2.52
CA CYS A 22 0.40 -15.18 -1.31
C CYS A 22 -1.12 -15.28 -1.09
N GLY A 23 -1.94 -14.70 -1.97
CA GLY A 23 -3.40 -14.75 -1.88
C GLY A 23 -4.02 -13.93 -0.74
N ILE A 24 -3.21 -13.23 0.05
CA ILE A 24 -3.69 -12.41 1.16
C ILE A 24 -4.43 -11.19 0.63
N GLU A 25 -5.62 -10.95 1.18
CA GLU A 25 -6.38 -9.73 0.93
C GLU A 25 -5.93 -8.60 1.86
N ARG A 26 -5.80 -7.39 1.30
CA ARG A 26 -5.33 -6.21 2.03
C ARG A 26 -6.15 -4.97 1.65
N ARG A 27 -6.36 -4.12 2.65
CA ARG A 27 -6.84 -2.75 2.46
C ARG A 27 -5.65 -1.80 2.33
N ILE A 28 -5.64 -1.00 1.27
CA ILE A 28 -4.63 0.02 1.00
C ILE A 28 -5.32 1.38 0.96
N ALA A 29 -5.17 2.17 2.02
CA ALA A 29 -5.64 3.55 2.03
C ALA A 29 -4.89 4.35 0.95
N PHE A 30 -5.63 5.23 0.29
CA PHE A 30 -5.10 6.12 -0.73
C PHE A 30 -4.68 7.45 -0.11
N ASP A 31 -5.51 8.01 0.75
CA ASP A 31 -5.34 9.31 1.36
C ASP A 31 -4.28 9.38 2.46
N ARG A 32 -3.73 8.25 2.92
CA ARG A 32 -2.89 8.17 4.12
C ARG A 32 -1.61 7.39 3.90
N GLY A 33 -0.55 7.81 4.58
CA GLY A 33 0.63 6.99 4.80
C GLY A 33 0.30 5.82 5.70
N ALA A 34 0.80 4.62 5.41
CA ALA A 34 0.69 3.49 6.32
C ALA A 34 1.74 2.40 6.05
N VAL A 35 1.90 1.54 7.04
CA VAL A 35 2.79 0.37 6.98
C VAL A 35 2.09 -0.84 7.60
N ASP A 36 2.30 -2.01 7.01
CA ASP A 36 1.65 -3.26 7.42
C ASP A 36 2.64 -4.15 8.18
N THR A 37 2.17 -4.83 9.22
CA THR A 37 2.87 -5.98 9.80
C THR A 37 2.76 -7.19 8.87
N LYS A 38 3.47 -8.28 9.17
CA LYS A 38 3.05 -9.60 8.69
C LYS A 38 1.74 -10.06 9.37
N PRO A 39 1.01 -11.04 8.83
CA PRO A 39 0.00 -11.76 9.59
C PRO A 39 0.61 -12.48 10.79
N GLY A 40 -0.06 -12.40 11.94
CA GLY A 40 0.31 -13.04 13.19
C GLY A 40 -0.18 -14.50 13.32
N PRO A 41 -0.03 -15.11 14.50
CA PRO A 41 0.43 -14.49 15.75
C PRO A 41 1.89 -14.03 15.72
N PHE A 42 2.24 -13.08 16.60
CA PHE A 42 3.57 -12.48 16.66
C PHE A 42 4.35 -13.01 17.87
N ASN A 43 5.57 -13.48 17.62
CA ASN A 43 6.56 -13.72 18.66
C ASN A 43 7.35 -12.43 18.89
N VAL A 44 6.90 -11.59 19.83
CA VAL A 44 7.52 -10.30 20.16
C VAL A 44 8.51 -10.51 21.30
N PRO A 45 9.80 -10.18 21.16
CA PRO A 45 10.74 -10.36 22.27
C PRO A 45 10.39 -9.45 23.46
N LEU A 46 10.57 -9.95 24.69
CA LEU A 46 10.37 -9.15 25.90
C LEU A 46 11.35 -7.97 25.93
N ASP A 47 10.87 -6.81 26.41
CA ASP A 47 11.61 -5.54 26.51
C ASP A 47 12.15 -5.04 25.16
N SER A 48 11.60 -5.56 24.05
CA SER A 48 11.92 -5.07 22.72
C SER A 48 11.26 -3.73 22.43
N THR A 49 11.79 -3.03 21.42
CA THR A 49 11.30 -1.73 21.00
C THR A 49 10.85 -1.70 19.55
N LEU A 50 9.98 -0.77 19.19
CA LEU A 50 9.64 -0.40 17.83
C LEU A 50 9.77 1.11 17.68
N ASP A 51 10.55 1.57 16.70
CA ASP A 51 10.75 2.99 16.43
C ASP A 51 9.94 3.40 15.19
N VAL A 52 9.05 4.36 15.37
CA VAL A 52 8.09 4.80 14.34
C VAL A 52 8.17 6.31 14.16
N LYS A 53 8.26 6.78 12.92
CA LYS A 53 8.03 8.19 12.58
C LYS A 53 6.69 8.35 11.90
N VAL A 54 5.97 9.41 12.27
CA VAL A 54 4.71 9.78 11.63
C VAL A 54 4.89 11.15 10.98
N ASP A 55 4.41 11.29 9.74
CA ASP A 55 4.31 12.56 9.02
C ASP A 55 5.59 13.41 9.00
N GLY A 56 6.74 12.76 8.80
CA GLY A 56 8.04 13.42 8.69
C GLY A 56 8.63 13.91 10.02
N GLU A 57 8.14 13.40 11.15
CA GLU A 57 8.69 13.68 12.48
C GLU A 57 10.24 13.60 12.52
N ALA A 58 10.85 14.60 13.15
CA ALA A 58 12.31 14.69 13.23
C ALA A 58 12.92 13.52 14.03
N ALA A 59 12.27 13.13 15.14
CA ALA A 59 12.68 12.04 16.00
C ALA A 59 11.60 10.93 16.00
N PRO A 60 11.98 9.64 16.03
CA PRO A 60 11.02 8.56 16.13
C PRO A 60 10.36 8.49 17.51
N GLN A 61 9.11 8.07 17.53
CA GLN A 61 8.43 7.59 18.72
C GLN A 61 8.91 6.16 19.01
N THR A 62 9.50 5.94 20.19
CA THR A 62 9.97 4.60 20.61
C THR A 62 8.93 3.93 21.48
N LEU A 63 8.38 2.82 20.99
CA LEU A 63 7.42 1.99 21.72
C LEU A 63 8.15 0.84 22.38
N THR A 64 7.93 0.64 23.67
CA THR A 64 8.53 -0.49 24.41
C THR A 64 7.48 -1.56 24.72
N PHE A 65 7.79 -2.81 24.35
CA PHE A 65 7.05 -4.01 24.71
C PHE A 65 7.59 -4.60 26.01
N ALA A 66 7.42 -3.86 27.11
CA ALA A 66 7.87 -4.26 28.43
C ALA A 66 6.97 -5.33 29.06
N SER A 67 7.47 -6.01 30.10
CA SER A 67 6.68 -6.95 30.92
C SER A 67 5.29 -6.40 31.27
N GLY A 68 4.26 -7.25 31.11
CA GLY A 68 2.86 -6.86 31.26
C GLY A 68 2.20 -6.22 30.04
N SER A 69 2.96 -5.92 28.97
CA SER A 69 2.35 -5.41 27.71
C SER A 69 1.45 -6.45 27.04
N PHE A 70 1.79 -7.74 27.18
CA PHE A 70 1.02 -8.86 26.64
C PHE A 70 0.97 -10.01 27.64
N PRO A 71 -0.11 -10.82 27.63
CA PRO A 71 -0.20 -12.02 28.45
C PRO A 71 0.75 -13.14 27.99
N ASP A 72 1.01 -13.24 26.68
CA ASP A 72 1.96 -14.17 26.08
C ASP A 72 2.72 -13.46 24.95
N PHE A 73 4.04 -13.30 25.14
CA PHE A 73 4.92 -12.66 24.17
C PHE A 73 5.26 -13.57 22.98
N ALA A 74 5.13 -14.89 23.11
CA ALA A 74 5.38 -15.83 22.02
C ALA A 74 4.23 -15.89 21.01
N ALA A 75 3.03 -15.47 21.41
CA ALA A 75 1.81 -15.57 20.61
C ALA A 75 0.92 -14.32 20.72
N VAL A 76 1.49 -13.13 20.55
CA VAL A 76 0.74 -11.87 20.55
C VAL A 76 -0.25 -11.86 19.37
N THR A 77 -1.51 -11.58 19.65
CA THR A 77 -2.56 -11.46 18.61
C THR A 77 -2.52 -10.09 17.93
N ALA A 78 -3.08 -9.99 16.73
CA ALA A 78 -3.21 -8.70 16.03
C ALA A 78 -4.02 -7.68 16.82
N ASP A 79 -5.05 -8.10 17.56
CA ASP A 79 -5.86 -7.18 18.34
C ASP A 79 -5.13 -6.64 19.58
N GLN A 80 -4.35 -7.49 20.25
CA GLN A 80 -3.47 -7.06 21.34
C GLN A 80 -2.41 -6.08 20.83
N LEU A 81 -1.75 -6.41 19.71
CA LEU A 81 -0.77 -5.53 19.10
C LEU A 81 -1.39 -4.19 18.69
N ARG A 82 -2.55 -4.20 18.02
CA ARG A 82 -3.32 -3.01 17.65
C ARG A 82 -3.59 -2.13 18.86
N SER A 83 -4.07 -2.73 19.96
CA SER A 83 -4.40 -2.01 21.19
C SER A 83 -3.16 -1.37 21.80
N LYS A 84 -2.03 -2.09 21.85
CA LYS A 84 -0.76 -1.55 22.33
C LYS A 84 -0.24 -0.40 21.47
N LEU A 85 -0.32 -0.52 20.14
CA LEU A 85 0.08 0.51 19.20
C LEU A 85 -0.79 1.77 19.35
N ASN A 86 -2.11 1.64 19.37
CA ASN A 86 -3.03 2.77 19.57
C ASN A 86 -2.87 3.47 20.91
N ALA A 87 -2.45 2.75 21.96
CA ALA A 87 -2.18 3.35 23.26
C ALA A 87 -0.84 4.10 23.32
N SER A 88 0.08 3.81 22.40
CA SER A 88 1.48 4.28 22.47
C SER A 88 1.84 5.29 21.38
N LEU A 89 1.21 5.20 20.21
CA LEU A 89 1.46 6.11 19.08
C LEU A 89 0.61 7.38 19.19
N THR A 90 1.22 8.51 18.88
CA THR A 90 0.53 9.78 18.63
C THR A 90 0.57 10.09 17.13
N GLY A 91 -0.51 10.66 16.60
CA GLY A 91 -0.58 11.04 15.19
C GLY A 91 -0.84 9.89 14.21
N ALA A 92 -0.87 8.63 14.69
CA ALA A 92 -1.20 7.46 13.89
C ALA A 92 -2.27 6.60 14.56
N THR A 93 -2.96 5.78 13.78
CA THR A 93 -3.94 4.81 14.24
C THR A 93 -3.58 3.43 13.71
N ALA A 94 -3.58 2.43 14.59
CA ALA A 94 -3.46 1.02 14.25
C ALA A 94 -4.86 0.43 13.99
N VAL A 95 -5.02 -0.20 12.82
CA VAL A 95 -6.24 -0.91 12.40
C VAL A 95 -5.93 -2.37 12.08
N LEU A 96 -6.93 -3.24 12.24
CA LEU A 96 -6.79 -4.63 11.80
C LEU A 96 -6.77 -4.70 10.27
N ASN A 97 -5.91 -5.56 9.72
CA ASN A 97 -5.82 -5.86 8.29
C ASN A 97 -5.68 -7.38 8.08
N PHE A 98 -5.67 -7.82 6.82
CA PHE A 98 -5.53 -9.23 6.44
C PHE A 98 -6.62 -10.13 7.06
N GLY A 99 -7.88 -9.67 7.02
CA GLY A 99 -9.00 -10.38 7.65
C GLY A 99 -8.90 -10.46 9.19
N GLY A 100 -8.15 -9.56 9.82
CA GLY A 100 -7.91 -9.55 11.27
C GLY A 100 -6.63 -10.26 11.71
N ALA A 101 -5.86 -10.83 10.77
CA ALA A 101 -4.63 -11.54 11.10
C ALA A 101 -3.43 -10.61 11.30
N GLY A 102 -3.45 -9.36 10.86
CA GLY A 102 -2.34 -8.41 11.11
C GLY A 102 -2.82 -6.99 11.38
N VAL A 103 -1.85 -6.08 11.47
CA VAL A 103 -2.09 -4.68 11.83
C VAL A 103 -1.50 -3.77 10.76
N THR A 104 -2.24 -2.72 10.42
CA THR A 104 -1.75 -1.59 9.63
C THR A 104 -1.67 -0.38 10.55
N ILE A 105 -0.53 0.30 10.56
CA ILE A 105 -0.37 1.61 11.21
C ILE A 105 -0.60 2.68 10.16
N GLU A 106 -1.67 3.46 10.29
CA GLU A 106 -2.09 4.54 9.39
C GLU A 106 -1.81 5.90 10.00
N SER A 107 -1.31 6.84 9.20
CA SER A 107 -1.23 8.23 9.58
C SER A 107 -2.62 8.79 9.85
N GLY A 108 -2.73 9.59 10.91
CA GLY A 108 -3.91 10.36 11.26
C GLY A 108 -4.15 11.52 10.30
N SER A 109 -3.10 12.02 9.62
CA SER A 109 -3.22 13.03 8.58
C SER A 109 -3.49 12.42 7.20
N THR A 110 -3.89 13.27 6.25
CA THR A 110 -4.14 12.88 4.86
C THR A 110 -3.30 13.71 3.90
N GLY A 111 -3.02 13.17 2.72
CA GLY A 111 -2.38 13.90 1.62
C GLY A 111 -0.91 13.51 1.37
N PRO A 112 -0.21 14.26 0.51
CA PRO A 112 1.13 13.92 0.04
C PRO A 112 2.23 14.05 1.10
N ASP A 113 1.94 14.54 2.29
CA ASP A 113 2.90 14.56 3.40
C ASP A 113 2.58 13.51 4.47
N ALA A 114 1.40 12.87 4.38
CA ALA A 114 1.02 11.78 5.29
C ALA A 114 1.91 10.56 5.07
N MET A 115 2.59 10.12 6.13
CA MET A 115 3.62 9.08 6.07
C MET A 115 3.74 8.34 7.39
N VAL A 116 4.05 7.04 7.32
CA VAL A 116 4.43 6.23 8.48
C VAL A 116 5.69 5.47 8.13
N GLU A 117 6.76 5.66 8.89
CA GLU A 117 8.04 5.00 8.67
C GLU A 117 8.44 4.19 9.90
N ILE A 118 8.83 2.93 9.68
CA ILE A 118 9.42 2.10 10.73
C ILE A 118 10.95 2.22 10.62
N THR A 119 11.54 3.06 11.45
CA THR A 119 12.95 3.43 11.36
C THR A 119 13.88 2.48 12.12
N GLY A 120 13.34 1.63 12.99
CA GLY A 120 14.16 0.81 13.88
C GLY A 120 13.39 -0.01 14.90
N GLY A 121 14.06 -0.31 16.01
CA GLY A 121 13.56 -1.14 17.09
C GLY A 121 13.85 -2.64 16.92
N SER A 122 14.11 -3.31 18.04
CA SER A 122 14.41 -4.76 18.09
C SER A 122 13.19 -5.65 17.78
N ALA A 123 11.96 -5.14 17.91
CA ALA A 123 10.73 -5.85 17.56
C ALA A 123 10.41 -5.81 16.05
N ARG A 124 11.06 -4.93 15.27
CA ARG A 124 10.71 -4.69 13.85
C ARG A 124 10.63 -5.97 13.03
N ALA A 125 11.66 -6.81 13.11
CA ALA A 125 11.75 -8.05 12.34
C ALA A 125 10.71 -9.09 12.81
N ALA A 126 10.48 -9.18 14.12
CA ALA A 126 9.46 -10.05 14.70
C ALA A 126 8.05 -9.71 14.18
N LEU A 127 7.75 -8.42 14.05
CA LEU A 127 6.50 -7.88 13.52
C LEU A 127 6.41 -7.93 11.99
N GLY A 128 7.50 -8.26 11.30
CA GLY A 128 7.54 -8.39 9.84
C GLY A 128 7.52 -7.05 9.10
N PHE A 129 7.86 -5.94 9.77
CA PHE A 129 7.99 -4.66 9.09
C PHE A 129 9.23 -4.66 8.18
N PRO A 130 9.15 -4.07 6.98
CA PRO A 130 10.30 -3.92 6.11
C PRO A 130 11.40 -3.09 6.78
N SER A 131 12.65 -3.28 6.38
CA SER A 131 13.72 -2.35 6.77
C SER A 131 13.52 -1.07 5.97
N SER A 132 13.34 0.06 6.64
CA SER A 132 13.31 1.37 5.97
C SER A 132 14.60 1.60 5.20
N GLY A 133 14.50 2.06 3.94
CA GLY A 133 15.63 2.39 3.09
C GLY A 133 15.26 2.40 1.61
N VAL A 134 16.23 2.74 0.75
CA VAL A 134 16.11 2.79 -0.72
C VAL A 134 15.71 1.44 -1.34
N GLU A 135 15.79 0.35 -0.58
CA GLU A 135 15.42 -1.01 -0.99
C GLU A 135 13.93 -1.34 -0.86
N ASP A 136 13.15 -0.54 -0.12
CA ASP A 136 11.70 -0.63 -0.16
C ASP A 136 11.19 0.40 -1.17
N PRO A 137 10.83 0.00 -2.40
CA PRO A 137 10.41 0.94 -3.43
C PRO A 137 9.04 1.57 -3.13
N CYS A 138 8.30 1.08 -2.13
CA CYS A 138 6.92 1.48 -1.86
C CYS A 138 6.59 1.50 -0.36
N PRO A 139 7.37 2.20 0.50
CA PRO A 139 7.37 1.90 1.94
C PRO A 139 6.14 2.43 2.68
N CYS A 140 5.46 3.45 2.16
CA CYS A 140 4.50 4.21 2.97
C CYS A 140 3.15 4.47 2.30
N ARG A 141 3.09 4.63 0.98
CA ARG A 141 1.82 4.89 0.29
C ARG A 141 1.89 4.54 -1.19
N PRO A 142 0.74 4.33 -1.84
CA PRO A 142 0.67 4.27 -3.28
C PRO A 142 1.19 5.56 -3.94
N ARG A 143 1.92 5.43 -5.05
CA ARG A 143 2.46 6.57 -5.81
C ARG A 143 2.44 6.30 -7.32
N LEU A 144 2.32 7.37 -8.10
CA LEU A 144 2.51 7.37 -9.54
C LEU A 144 3.95 7.76 -9.88
N GLY A 145 4.54 7.01 -10.81
CA GLY A 145 5.96 7.08 -11.10
C GLY A 145 6.77 6.16 -10.20
N ARG A 146 7.94 5.78 -10.68
CA ARG A 146 8.93 5.03 -9.89
C ARG A 146 10.32 5.20 -10.47
N GLN A 147 11.31 5.41 -9.60
CA GLN A 147 12.70 5.10 -9.93
C GLN A 147 12.93 3.58 -9.92
N VAL A 148 13.19 3.00 -11.07
CA VAL A 148 13.43 1.54 -11.21
C VAL A 148 14.89 1.19 -11.02
N GLN A 149 15.80 2.12 -11.35
CA GLN A 149 17.25 2.06 -11.10
C GLN A 149 17.79 3.50 -10.94
N PRO A 150 18.98 3.70 -10.37
CA PRO A 150 19.58 5.04 -10.30
C PRO A 150 19.60 5.73 -11.67
N GLY A 151 18.98 6.92 -11.76
CA GLY A 151 18.85 7.68 -13.01
C GLY A 151 17.85 7.14 -14.04
N LEU A 152 17.16 6.03 -13.77
CA LEU A 152 16.12 5.48 -14.63
C LEU A 152 14.79 5.41 -13.88
N HIS A 153 13.81 6.17 -14.37
CA HIS A 153 12.46 6.18 -13.83
C HIS A 153 11.42 5.84 -14.90
N ASN A 154 10.24 5.43 -14.45
CA ASN A 154 9.10 5.14 -15.31
C ASN A 154 7.86 5.85 -14.76
N VAL A 155 7.40 6.86 -15.49
CA VAL A 155 6.23 7.69 -15.13
C VAL A 155 4.90 6.95 -15.24
N ASN A 156 4.89 5.75 -15.81
CA ASN A 156 3.68 4.96 -16.06
C ASN A 156 3.39 3.93 -14.99
N ILE A 157 4.34 3.69 -14.08
CA ILE A 157 4.19 2.72 -13.01
C ILE A 157 3.41 3.35 -11.87
N ILE A 158 2.34 2.68 -11.46
CA ILE A 158 1.70 2.90 -10.16
C ILE A 158 2.23 1.83 -9.22
N CYS A 159 2.88 2.32 -8.17
CA CYS A 159 3.39 1.52 -7.08
C CYS A 159 2.33 1.41 -6.00
N PHE A 160 1.94 0.21 -5.60
CA PHE A 160 1.20 0.00 -4.35
C PHE A 160 2.16 -0.36 -3.22
N ARG A 161 1.70 -0.25 -1.98
CA ARG A 161 2.49 -0.69 -0.82
C ARG A 161 2.96 -2.12 -1.00
N ARG A 162 4.15 -2.47 -0.51
CA ARG A 162 4.66 -3.85 -0.56
C ARG A 162 3.78 -4.80 0.25
N CYS A 163 3.57 -6.02 -0.23
CA CYS A 163 2.88 -7.07 0.52
C CYS A 163 3.81 -7.65 1.59
N PRO A 164 3.33 -8.11 2.77
CA PRO A 164 4.19 -8.71 3.78
C PRO A 164 4.96 -9.97 3.33
N CYS A 165 4.53 -10.65 2.26
CA CYS A 165 5.29 -11.74 1.66
C CYS A 165 6.49 -11.26 0.80
N GLY A 166 6.73 -9.95 0.74
CA GLY A 166 7.81 -9.34 -0.03
C GLY A 166 7.45 -9.02 -1.49
N ALA A 167 6.26 -9.37 -1.96
CA ALA A 167 5.82 -9.04 -3.31
C ALA A 167 5.56 -7.54 -3.47
N ASN A 168 6.11 -6.95 -4.54
CA ASN A 168 5.79 -5.59 -4.95
C ASN A 168 4.68 -5.65 -5.97
N GLU A 169 3.60 -4.93 -5.70
CA GLU A 169 2.45 -4.92 -6.58
C GLU A 169 2.39 -3.62 -7.35
N MET A 170 2.35 -3.74 -8.67
CA MET A 170 2.46 -2.61 -9.57
C MET A 170 1.44 -2.75 -10.68
N VAL A 171 0.86 -1.63 -11.10
CA VAL A 171 0.07 -1.56 -12.33
C VAL A 171 0.67 -0.49 -13.23
N VAL A 172 0.49 -0.63 -14.53
CA VAL A 172 1.07 0.26 -15.53
C VAL A 172 -0.07 0.94 -16.27
N ARG A 173 -0.09 2.27 -16.27
CA ARG A 173 -0.98 3.04 -17.15
C ARG A 173 -0.45 3.02 -18.58
N THR A 174 -1.35 3.08 -19.55
CA THR A 174 -1.05 2.89 -20.97
C THR A 174 -1.72 3.97 -21.82
N TRP A 175 -1.07 4.35 -22.94
CA TRP A 175 -1.53 5.45 -23.82
C TRP A 175 -2.20 4.98 -25.11
N ASP A 176 -2.02 3.71 -25.49
CA ASP A 176 -2.59 3.20 -26.75
C ASP A 176 -4.11 3.17 -26.68
N VAL A 177 -4.86 3.44 -27.73
CA VAL A 177 -6.32 3.26 -27.66
C VAL A 177 -6.63 1.76 -27.59
N CYS A 178 -7.50 1.35 -26.66
CA CYS A 178 -7.92 -0.05 -26.61
C CYS A 178 -8.78 -0.39 -27.85
N ASP A 179 -8.47 -1.51 -28.51
CA ASP A 179 -9.29 -2.00 -29.61
C ASP A 179 -10.74 -2.22 -29.13
N VAL A 180 -11.72 -1.79 -29.91
CA VAL A 180 -13.15 -1.90 -29.61
C VAL A 180 -13.57 -3.33 -29.28
N LYS A 181 -12.89 -4.34 -29.83
CA LYS A 181 -13.16 -5.75 -29.52
C LYS A 181 -12.86 -6.15 -28.08
N HIS A 182 -12.05 -5.35 -27.36
CA HIS A 182 -11.70 -5.58 -25.98
C HIS A 182 -12.58 -4.79 -25.01
N VAL A 183 -13.46 -3.91 -25.49
CA VAL A 183 -14.39 -3.18 -24.62
C VAL A 183 -15.24 -4.16 -23.81
N GLY A 184 -15.32 -3.94 -22.49
CA GLY A 184 -15.99 -4.83 -21.54
C GLY A 184 -15.20 -6.09 -21.16
N SER A 185 -14.03 -6.33 -21.78
CA SER A 185 -13.14 -7.40 -21.34
C SER A 185 -12.42 -7.04 -20.03
N HIS A 186 -11.94 -8.07 -19.34
CA HIS A 186 -11.11 -7.90 -18.15
C HIS A 186 -9.87 -7.02 -18.39
N PHE A 187 -9.21 -7.18 -19.55
CA PHE A 187 -8.06 -6.37 -19.93
C PHE A 187 -8.42 -4.87 -20.01
N TYR A 188 -9.55 -4.56 -20.63
CA TYR A 188 -10.04 -3.19 -20.77
C TYR A 188 -10.38 -2.56 -19.42
N GLU A 189 -11.07 -3.28 -18.54
CA GLU A 189 -11.41 -2.78 -17.21
C GLU A 189 -10.17 -2.57 -16.32
N HIS A 190 -9.20 -3.48 -16.37
CA HIS A 190 -7.92 -3.31 -15.67
C HIS A 190 -7.19 -2.04 -16.15
N ARG A 191 -7.11 -1.85 -17.47
CA ARG A 191 -6.49 -0.69 -18.10
C ARG A 191 -7.18 0.62 -17.68
N ARG A 192 -8.51 0.66 -17.75
CA ARG A 192 -9.31 1.81 -17.28
C ARG A 192 -9.00 2.14 -15.83
N ALA A 193 -8.93 1.13 -14.98
CA ALA A 193 -8.62 1.29 -13.57
C ALA A 193 -7.22 1.87 -13.33
N ALA A 194 -6.20 1.35 -14.01
CA ALA A 194 -4.84 1.86 -13.92
C ALA A 194 -4.75 3.32 -14.40
N ASN A 195 -5.38 3.65 -15.53
CA ASN A 195 -5.39 5.02 -16.07
C ASN A 195 -6.13 6.01 -15.15
N ALA A 196 -7.26 5.61 -14.56
CA ALA A 196 -8.00 6.44 -13.62
C ALA A 196 -7.27 6.63 -12.28
N LEU A 197 -6.62 5.58 -11.76
CA LEU A 197 -5.76 5.68 -10.58
C LEU A 197 -4.59 6.65 -10.82
N ALA A 198 -3.97 6.60 -11.99
CA ALA A 198 -2.88 7.52 -12.31
C ALA A 198 -3.34 8.97 -12.30
N ILE A 199 -4.51 9.27 -12.89
CA ILE A 199 -5.07 10.63 -12.84
C ILE A 199 -5.38 11.03 -11.41
N HIS A 200 -5.99 10.14 -10.62
CA HIS A 200 -6.23 10.39 -9.21
C HIS A 200 -4.93 10.75 -8.47
N PHE A 201 -3.88 9.95 -8.61
CA PHE A 201 -2.60 10.17 -7.94
C PHE A 201 -1.93 11.46 -8.41
N LYS A 202 -2.02 11.79 -9.70
CA LYS A 202 -1.55 13.07 -10.24
C LYS A 202 -2.31 14.24 -9.61
N THR A 203 -3.64 14.20 -9.55
CA THR A 203 -4.46 15.24 -8.94
C THR A 203 -4.18 15.40 -7.46
N GLN A 204 -3.93 14.31 -6.74
CA GLN A 204 -3.61 14.35 -5.30
C GLN A 204 -2.13 14.68 -5.00
N GLY A 205 -1.28 14.80 -6.02
CA GLY A 205 0.16 15.03 -5.83
C GLY A 205 0.92 13.81 -5.27
N TRP A 206 0.37 12.61 -5.40
CA TRP A 206 1.01 11.37 -4.93
C TRP A 206 1.98 10.82 -5.96
N LEU A 207 3.00 11.63 -6.21
CA LEU A 207 4.00 11.36 -7.22
C LEU A 207 5.29 10.88 -6.56
N ASP A 208 6.01 10.02 -7.26
CA ASP A 208 7.41 9.76 -6.96
C ASP A 208 8.22 11.01 -7.30
N ALA A 209 9.09 11.43 -6.37
CA ALA A 209 9.89 12.66 -6.51
C ALA A 209 10.72 12.68 -7.80
N SER A 210 11.20 11.52 -8.26
CA SER A 210 11.98 11.39 -9.51
C SER A 210 11.13 11.60 -10.77
N CYS A 211 9.81 11.45 -10.68
CA CYS A 211 8.89 11.52 -11.81
C CYS A 211 8.05 12.81 -11.85
N VAL A 212 8.07 13.64 -10.80
CA VAL A 212 7.19 14.82 -10.65
C VAL A 212 7.23 15.74 -11.88
N ALA A 213 8.42 16.11 -12.33
CA ALA A 213 8.58 17.09 -13.41
C ALA A 213 7.97 16.58 -14.72
N GLU A 214 8.24 15.33 -15.08
CA GLU A 214 7.74 14.72 -16.31
C GLU A 214 6.23 14.48 -16.26
N ILE A 215 5.71 13.97 -15.14
CA ILE A 215 4.27 13.76 -14.96
C ILE A 215 3.51 15.09 -15.03
N ASN A 216 4.06 16.16 -14.46
CA ASN A 216 3.45 17.50 -14.53
C ASN A 216 3.51 18.10 -15.93
N ALA A 217 4.51 17.74 -16.75
CA ALA A 217 4.64 18.20 -18.12
C ALA A 217 3.67 17.49 -19.10
N GLU A 218 3.00 16.41 -18.68
CA GLU A 218 2.00 15.73 -19.50
C GLU A 218 0.81 16.65 -19.80
N THR A 219 0.63 16.94 -21.10
CA THR A 219 -0.44 17.79 -21.63
C THR A 219 -1.69 17.01 -22.05
N THR A 220 -1.62 15.68 -22.05
CA THR A 220 -2.71 14.80 -22.46
C THR A 220 -3.03 13.80 -21.36
N SER A 221 -4.32 13.49 -21.21
CA SER A 221 -4.75 12.39 -20.35
C SER A 221 -4.61 11.06 -21.10
N PRO A 222 -4.29 9.95 -20.42
CA PRO A 222 -4.41 8.63 -21.01
C PRO A 222 -5.87 8.39 -21.49
N PRO A 223 -6.08 7.57 -22.52
CA PRO A 223 -7.44 7.29 -23.01
C PRO A 223 -8.22 6.41 -22.02
N ASP A 224 -9.52 6.25 -22.28
CA ASP A 224 -10.46 5.39 -21.53
C ASP A 224 -10.82 5.84 -20.10
N VAL A 225 -10.38 7.05 -19.69
CA VAL A 225 -10.64 7.59 -18.33
C VAL A 225 -12.04 8.21 -18.22
N ALA A 226 -12.57 8.76 -19.32
CA ALA A 226 -13.78 9.57 -19.34
C ALA A 226 -15.07 8.83 -18.94
N LEU A 227 -15.02 7.50 -18.83
CA LEU A 227 -16.16 6.68 -18.40
C LEU A 227 -16.27 6.55 -16.87
N GLY A 228 -15.41 7.24 -16.12
CA GLY A 228 -15.27 7.05 -14.67
C GLY A 228 -14.65 5.70 -14.33
N LEU A 229 -14.25 5.50 -13.07
CA LEU A 229 -14.01 4.15 -12.58
C LEU A 229 -15.35 3.41 -12.54
N PRO A 230 -15.39 2.11 -12.89
CA PRO A 230 -16.57 1.32 -12.60
C PRO A 230 -16.87 1.43 -11.09
N ALA A 231 -18.10 1.76 -10.72
CA ALA A 231 -18.56 1.83 -9.32
C ALA A 231 -18.57 0.46 -8.60
N THR A 232 -17.85 -0.52 -9.16
CA THR A 232 -18.00 -1.93 -8.84
C THR A 232 -16.62 -2.53 -8.67
N VAL A 233 -16.50 -3.35 -7.62
CA VAL A 233 -15.52 -4.43 -7.46
C VAL A 233 -15.03 -4.89 -8.84
N ILE A 234 -13.79 -4.53 -9.22
CA ILE A 234 -13.15 -5.14 -10.37
C ILE A 234 -12.78 -6.54 -9.91
N ASN A 235 -13.70 -7.50 -10.00
CA ASN A 235 -13.32 -8.89 -9.77
C ASN A 235 -12.49 -9.33 -10.96
N VAL A 236 -11.18 -9.30 -10.81
CA VAL A 236 -10.28 -10.05 -11.67
C VAL A 236 -10.39 -11.52 -11.22
N PRO A 237 -11.07 -12.41 -11.96
CA PRO A 237 -10.99 -13.83 -11.65
C PRO A 237 -9.51 -14.26 -11.67
N PRO A 238 -9.10 -15.25 -10.85
CA PRO A 238 -7.76 -15.80 -10.96
C PRO A 238 -7.49 -16.21 -12.42
N PRO A 239 -6.23 -16.11 -12.90
CA PRO A 239 -5.89 -16.58 -14.24
C PRO A 239 -6.42 -18.01 -14.37
N GLN A 240 -7.23 -18.26 -15.40
CA GLN A 240 -7.68 -19.61 -15.66
C GLN A 240 -6.44 -20.48 -15.89
N PRO A 241 -6.42 -21.73 -15.37
CA PRO A 241 -5.34 -22.64 -15.66
C PRO A 241 -5.15 -22.70 -17.17
N ALA A 242 -3.89 -22.70 -17.62
CA ALA A 242 -3.59 -22.87 -19.03
C ALA A 242 -4.32 -24.15 -19.51
N PRO A 243 -4.94 -24.14 -20.70
CA PRO A 243 -5.57 -25.35 -21.22
C PRO A 243 -4.50 -26.45 -21.23
N GLU A 244 -4.80 -27.58 -20.58
CA GLU A 244 -3.97 -28.77 -20.66
C GLU A 244 -3.94 -29.19 -22.13
N GLY A 245 -2.79 -28.98 -22.78
CA GLY A 245 -2.52 -29.37 -24.16
C GLY A 245 -1.87 -30.74 -24.23
#